data_AF-A0A7S2VS63-F1
#
_entry.id   AF-A0A7S2VS63-F1
#
_cell.length_a   1.000
_cell.length_b   1.000
_cell.length_c   1.000
_cell.angle_alpha   90.00
_cell.angle_beta   90.00
_cell.angle_gamma   90.00
#
_symmetry.space_group_name_H-M   'P 1'
#
loop_
_entity.id
_entity.type
_entity.pdbx_description
1 polymer ?
#
loop_
_entity_poly.entity_id
_entity_poly.type
_entity_poly.pdbx_seq_one_letter_code
_entity_poly.pdbx_strand_id
1 'polypeptide(L)'
;ANFTPELWSKGSDFSYLLRAEHEPRYHAFAAYGRSKLANLLFARAFARRVRGKGIYSNAVHPGGIMTNLQVHVVNDFAGFSGRSLAEAIQSAVGRLLLSPKQGAVSQLFLATAPEVEAQNIHGQFYRPQARPYSLPGLVTEEL
;
A
#
# COMPACT_ATOMS: atom_id res chain seq x y z
N ALA A 1 28.74 -2.40 8.06
CA ALA A 1 28.13 -3.50 7.29
C ALA A 1 27.87 -2.97 5.89
N ASN A 2 28.63 -3.44 4.90
CA ASN A 2 28.60 -2.90 3.54
C ASN A 2 27.35 -3.40 2.82
N PHE A 3 26.52 -2.46 2.35
CA PHE A 3 25.33 -2.74 1.56
C PHE A 3 25.77 -3.08 0.13
N THR A 4 25.70 -4.35 -0.26
CA THR A 4 25.97 -4.78 -1.64
C THR A 4 24.67 -4.77 -2.46
N PRO A 5 24.55 -3.94 -3.51
CA PRO A 5 23.33 -3.84 -4.34
C PRO A 5 23.02 -5.09 -5.16
N GLU A 6 23.97 -6.02 -5.27
CA GLU A 6 23.91 -7.18 -6.16
C GLU A 6 22.81 -8.19 -5.81
N LEU A 7 22.35 -8.23 -4.55
CA LEU A 7 21.26 -9.12 -4.14
C LEU A 7 19.88 -8.71 -4.69
N TRP A 8 19.76 -7.52 -5.27
CA TRP A 8 18.48 -6.95 -5.73
C TRP A 8 18.46 -6.60 -7.23
N SER A 9 19.56 -6.85 -7.96
CA SER A 9 19.73 -6.43 -9.36
C SER A 9 19.13 -7.36 -10.41
N LYS A 10 18.75 -8.60 -10.05
CA LYS A 10 18.10 -9.52 -11.00
C LYS A 10 16.58 -9.33 -11.01
N GLY A 11 16.11 -8.43 -11.88
CA GLY A 11 14.76 -8.50 -12.45
C GLY A 11 13.73 -7.47 -11.97
N SER A 12 14.08 -6.53 -11.09
CA SER A 12 13.17 -5.47 -10.64
C SER A 12 13.89 -4.14 -10.60
N ASP A 13 13.55 -3.23 -11.52
CA ASP A 13 14.07 -1.87 -11.52
C ASP A 13 13.52 -1.10 -10.32
N PHE A 14 14.31 -1.01 -9.24
CA PHE A 14 14.01 -0.23 -8.04
C PHE A 14 14.46 1.23 -8.16
N SER A 15 14.91 1.67 -9.34
CA SER A 15 15.34 3.06 -9.57
C SER A 15 14.30 4.08 -9.10
N TYR A 16 13.01 3.74 -9.21
CA TYR A 16 11.91 4.56 -8.73
C TYR A 16 11.92 4.78 -7.21
N LEU A 17 12.32 3.79 -6.41
CA LEU A 17 12.44 3.95 -4.96
C LEU A 17 13.68 4.77 -4.58
N LEU A 18 14.79 4.58 -5.30
CA LEU A 18 16.08 5.21 -5.02
C LEU A 18 16.17 6.65 -5.53
N ARG A 19 15.26 7.07 -6.41
CA ARG A 19 15.23 8.42 -7.00
C ARG A 19 15.10 9.56 -5.98
N ALA A 20 14.65 9.27 -4.75
CA ALA A 20 14.46 10.27 -3.69
C ALA A 20 15.75 11.00 -3.29
N GLU A 21 16.90 10.34 -3.41
CA GLU A 21 18.19 10.88 -2.97
C GLU A 21 18.74 11.96 -3.92
N HIS A 22 18.20 12.06 -5.14
CA HIS A 22 18.70 12.95 -6.18
C HIS A 22 17.66 13.97 -6.68
N GLU A 23 16.48 14.04 -6.07
CA GLU A 23 15.46 15.04 -6.44
C GLU A 23 15.77 16.40 -5.79
N PRO A 24 15.97 17.48 -6.59
CA PRO A 24 16.30 18.80 -6.06
C PRO A 24 15.15 19.45 -5.27
N ARG A 25 13.93 18.87 -5.33
CA ARG A 25 12.76 19.33 -4.59
C ARG A 25 12.00 18.13 -4.02
N TYR A 26 11.62 18.22 -2.75
CA TYR A 26 10.80 17.22 -2.09
C TYR A 26 9.35 17.31 -2.54
N HIS A 27 8.81 16.21 -3.08
CA HIS A 27 7.41 16.08 -3.47
C HIS A 27 6.69 15.10 -2.53
N ALA A 28 5.89 15.61 -1.60
CA ALA A 28 5.27 14.83 -0.52
C ALA A 28 4.44 13.62 -1.01
N PHE A 29 3.57 13.81 -2.02
CA PHE A 29 2.76 12.72 -2.58
C PHE A 29 3.61 11.65 -3.28
N ALA A 30 4.66 12.04 -4.00
CA ALA A 30 5.56 11.10 -4.66
C ALA A 30 6.38 10.31 -3.63
N ALA A 31 6.90 10.98 -2.60
CA ALA A 31 7.60 10.34 -1.49
C ALA A 31 6.70 9.36 -0.71
N TYR A 32 5.46 9.74 -0.47
CA TYR A 32 4.45 8.87 0.13
C TYR A 32 4.16 7.64 -0.76
N GLY A 33 3.96 7.84 -2.06
CA GLY A 33 3.76 6.77 -3.03
C GLY A 33 4.91 5.76 -3.04
N ARG A 34 6.17 6.24 -3.07
CA ARG A 34 7.38 5.40 -2.95
C ARG A 34 7.39 4.60 -1.65
N SER A 35 7.07 5.25 -0.52
CA SER A 35 7.04 4.59 0.79
C SER A 35 5.99 3.48 0.85
N LYS A 36 4.82 3.69 0.24
CA LYS A 36 3.76 2.66 0.18
C LYS A 36 4.12 1.52 -0.77
N LEU A 37 4.78 1.80 -1.89
CA LEU A 37 5.33 0.77 -2.77
C LEU A 37 6.40 -0.06 -2.05
N ALA A 38 7.30 0.57 -1.29
CA ALA A 38 8.31 -0.11 -0.50
C ALA A 38 7.69 -1.07 0.53
N ASN A 39 6.61 -0.66 1.21
CA ASN A 39 5.89 -1.54 2.14
C ASN A 39 5.29 -2.78 1.45
N LEU A 40 4.72 -2.62 0.24
CA LEU A 40 4.19 -3.74 -0.54
C LEU A 40 5.31 -4.74 -0.90
N LEU A 41 6.43 -4.23 -1.40
CA LEU A 41 7.58 -5.06 -1.78
C LEU A 41 8.21 -5.72 -0.56
N PHE A 42 8.26 -5.02 0.59
CA PHE A 42 8.70 -5.58 1.85
C PHE A 42 7.81 -6.75 2.28
N ALA A 43 6.49 -6.59 2.30
CA ALA A 43 5.58 -7.67 2.70
C ALA A 43 5.78 -8.93 1.84
N ARG A 44 5.90 -8.75 0.51
CA ARG A 44 6.17 -9.86 -0.42
C ARG A 44 7.54 -10.50 -0.17
N ALA A 45 8.58 -9.70 0.01
CA ALA A 45 9.93 -10.23 0.24
C ALA A 45 10.08 -10.87 1.63
N PHE A 46 9.39 -10.35 2.63
CA PHE A 46 9.33 -10.93 3.97
C PHE A 46 8.59 -12.26 3.96
N ALA A 47 7.44 -12.33 3.26
CA ALA A 47 6.70 -13.57 3.05
C ALA A 47 7.61 -14.71 2.56
N ARG A 48 8.40 -14.47 1.50
CA ARG A 48 9.37 -15.47 1.01
C ARG A 48 10.37 -15.93 2.08
N ARG A 49 10.91 -15.00 2.87
CA ARG A 49 11.92 -15.29 3.92
C ARG A 49 11.38 -16.08 5.10
N VAL A 50 10.08 -16.01 5.35
CA VAL A 50 9.42 -16.70 6.48
C VAL A 50 8.59 -17.91 6.04
N ARG A 51 8.67 -18.30 4.76
CA ARG A 51 7.97 -19.48 4.23
C ARG A 51 8.25 -20.71 5.09
N GLY A 52 7.19 -21.45 5.44
CA GLY A 52 7.27 -22.66 6.27
C GLY A 52 7.46 -22.41 7.77
N LYS A 53 7.56 -21.16 8.23
CA LYS A 53 7.73 -20.82 9.66
C LYS A 53 6.41 -20.55 10.40
N GLY A 54 5.26 -20.78 9.75
CA GLY A 54 3.94 -20.46 10.32
C GLY A 54 3.67 -18.95 10.45
N ILE A 55 4.46 -18.10 9.79
CA ILE A 55 4.29 -16.64 9.79
C ILE A 55 3.79 -16.21 8.42
N TYR A 56 2.67 -15.49 8.39
CA TYR A 56 2.07 -14.97 7.16
C TYR A 56 2.33 -13.47 7.01
N SER A 57 2.60 -13.03 5.78
CA SER A 57 2.79 -11.61 5.47
C SER A 57 2.12 -11.25 4.16
N ASN A 58 1.14 -10.37 4.24
CA ASN A 58 0.37 -9.89 3.10
C ASN A 58 0.28 -8.36 3.15
N ALA A 59 0.12 -7.74 1.99
CA ALA A 59 -0.09 -6.31 1.87
C ALA A 59 -1.57 -6.00 1.60
N VAL A 60 -2.03 -4.85 2.08
CA VAL A 60 -3.44 -4.48 1.95
C VAL A 60 -3.62 -2.99 1.70
N HIS A 61 -4.50 -2.66 0.76
CA HIS A 61 -5.05 -1.33 0.59
C HIS A 61 -6.41 -1.29 1.29
N PRO A 62 -6.55 -0.52 2.39
CA PRO A 62 -7.75 -0.58 3.22
C PRO A 62 -8.90 0.27 2.63
N GLY A 63 -8.62 1.06 1.60
CA GLY A 63 -9.59 1.92 0.92
C GLY A 63 -9.36 3.40 1.23
N GLY A 64 -10.14 4.27 0.60
CA GLY A 64 -10.25 5.64 1.09
C GLY A 64 -11.05 5.59 2.40
N ILE A 65 -10.38 5.67 3.55
CA ILE A 65 -11.04 5.66 4.86
C ILE A 65 -11.13 7.10 5.36
N MET A 66 -12.30 7.45 5.92
CA MET A 66 -12.51 8.72 6.60
C MET A 66 -11.66 8.80 7.87
N THR A 67 -10.44 9.31 7.69
CA THR A 67 -9.43 9.54 8.74
C THR A 67 -8.88 10.96 8.58
N ASN A 68 -8.27 11.49 9.64
CA ASN A 68 -7.66 12.83 9.63
C ASN A 68 -6.60 12.99 8.53
N LEU A 69 -6.04 11.89 7.99
CA LEU A 69 -5.09 11.93 6.88
C LEU A 69 -5.68 12.57 5.62
N GLN A 70 -6.96 12.30 5.32
CA GLN A 70 -7.61 12.86 4.14
C GLN A 70 -7.99 14.33 4.31
N VAL A 71 -8.24 14.76 5.54
CA VAL A 71 -8.53 16.16 5.87
C VAL A 71 -7.34 17.05 5.53
N HIS A 72 -6.11 16.60 5.79
CA HIS A 72 -4.89 17.34 5.43
C HIS A 72 -4.64 17.36 3.92
N VAL A 73 -4.84 16.24 3.23
CA VAL A 73 -4.72 16.16 1.75
C VAL A 73 -5.70 17.10 1.06
N VAL A 74 -6.95 17.17 1.54
CA VAL A 74 -7.95 18.08 0.96
C VAL A 74 -7.67 19.53 1.33
N ASN A 75 -7.16 19.82 2.53
CA ASN A 75 -6.77 21.19 2.92
C ASN A 75 -5.57 21.72 2.12
N ASP A 76 -4.58 20.88 1.82
CA ASP A 76 -3.44 21.25 0.96
C ASP A 76 -3.90 21.51 -0.49
N PHE A 77 -4.90 20.76 -0.98
CA PHE A 77 -5.52 21.00 -2.29
C PHE A 77 -6.42 22.25 -2.31
N ALA A 78 -7.15 22.47 -1.22
CA ALA A 78 -8.11 23.57 -1.04
C ALA A 78 -7.46 24.94 -0.84
N GLY A 79 -6.18 25.00 -0.47
CA GLY A 79 -5.42 26.26 -0.44
C GLY A 79 -5.40 26.98 -1.79
N PHE A 80 -5.69 26.28 -2.90
CA PHE A 80 -5.72 26.82 -4.26
C PHE A 80 -7.13 27.21 -4.77
N SER A 81 -8.20 26.77 -4.10
CA SER A 81 -9.57 26.87 -4.61
C SER A 81 -10.53 27.16 -3.46
N GLY A 82 -11.12 28.36 -3.44
CA GLY A 82 -11.84 28.96 -2.31
C GLY A 82 -12.77 28.04 -1.48
N ARG A 83 -13.02 28.44 -0.22
CA ARG A 83 -13.67 27.66 0.85
C ARG A 83 -14.91 26.85 0.43
N SER A 84 -15.77 27.37 -0.45
CA SER A 84 -16.97 26.68 -0.91
C SER A 84 -16.70 25.46 -1.80
N LEU A 85 -15.66 25.50 -2.64
CA LEU A 85 -15.25 24.36 -3.46
C LEU A 85 -14.54 23.31 -2.59
N ALA A 86 -13.76 23.75 -1.61
CA ALA A 86 -13.14 22.88 -0.62
C ALA A 86 -14.18 22.09 0.20
N GLU A 87 -15.23 22.75 0.69
CA GLU A 87 -16.33 22.12 1.44
C GLU A 87 -17.13 21.13 0.57
N ALA A 88 -17.38 21.47 -0.69
CA ALA A 88 -18.04 20.57 -1.64
C ALA A 88 -17.18 19.33 -1.94
N ILE A 89 -15.87 19.50 -2.13
CA ILE A 89 -14.93 18.40 -2.34
C ILE A 89 -14.85 17.53 -1.07
N GLN A 90 -14.75 18.13 0.12
CA GLN A 90 -14.73 17.38 1.39
C GLN A 90 -16.01 16.55 1.57
N SER A 91 -17.18 17.12 1.28
CA SER A 91 -18.47 16.43 1.36
C SER A 91 -18.58 15.29 0.34
N ALA A 92 -18.14 15.50 -0.89
CA ALA A 92 -18.14 14.47 -1.93
C ALA A 92 -17.15 13.35 -1.63
N VAL A 93 -15.95 13.70 -1.18
CA VAL A 93 -14.92 12.75 -0.74
C VAL A 93 -15.46 11.93 0.42
N GLY A 94 -15.95 12.58 1.49
CA GLY A 94 -16.51 11.89 2.67
C GLY A 94 -17.62 10.87 2.37
N ARG A 95 -18.43 11.10 1.33
CA ARG A 95 -19.45 10.14 0.86
C ARG A 95 -18.89 8.94 0.10
N LEU A 96 -17.71 9.10 -0.52
CA LEU A 96 -16.99 8.03 -1.22
C LEU A 96 -16.07 7.24 -0.28
N LEU A 97 -15.85 7.72 0.95
CA LEU A 97 -14.99 7.05 1.92
C LEU A 97 -15.71 5.94 2.66
N LEU A 98 -14.96 4.88 2.89
CA LEU A 98 -15.34 3.81 3.80
C LEU A 98 -15.25 4.29 5.24
N SER A 99 -16.15 3.78 6.08
CA SER A 99 -16.00 3.88 7.53
C SER A 99 -14.73 3.13 8.00
N PRO A 100 -14.14 3.50 9.15
CA PRO A 100 -13.01 2.75 9.73
C PRO A 100 -13.31 1.25 9.88
N LYS A 101 -14.55 0.90 10.25
CA LYS A 101 -14.99 -0.50 10.37
C LYS A 101 -14.95 -1.23 9.03
N GLN A 102 -15.43 -0.62 7.96
CA GLN A 102 -15.37 -1.19 6.61
C GLN A 102 -13.92 -1.28 6.10
N GLY A 103 -13.09 -0.30 6.44
CA GLY A 103 -11.68 -0.27 6.09
C GLY A 103 -10.83 -1.36 6.77
N ALA A 104 -11.21 -1.77 7.98
CA ALA A 104 -10.51 -2.81 8.74
C ALA A 104 -10.77 -4.24 8.21
N VAL A 105 -11.82 -4.45 7.42
CA VAL A 105 -12.25 -5.79 6.97
C VAL A 105 -11.12 -6.58 6.33
N SER A 106 -10.40 -5.99 5.38
CA SER A 106 -9.32 -6.71 4.68
C SER A 106 -8.15 -7.06 5.61
N GLN A 107 -7.85 -6.21 6.60
CA GLN A 107 -6.80 -6.49 7.58
C GLN A 107 -7.21 -7.60 8.53
N LEU A 108 -8.44 -7.55 9.04
CA LEU A 108 -8.98 -8.57 9.93
C LEU A 108 -9.05 -9.93 9.23
N PHE A 109 -9.56 -9.97 8.00
CA PHE A 109 -9.57 -11.17 7.18
C PHE A 109 -8.18 -11.80 7.06
N LEU A 110 -7.18 -11.02 6.63
CA LEU A 110 -5.81 -11.54 6.44
C LEU A 110 -5.12 -11.94 7.76
N ALA A 111 -5.56 -11.40 8.88
CA ALA A 111 -4.97 -11.67 10.19
C ALA A 111 -5.64 -12.84 10.93
N THR A 112 -6.91 -13.12 10.69
CA THR A 112 -7.69 -14.05 11.53
C THR A 112 -8.46 -15.12 10.76
N ALA A 113 -8.66 -14.99 9.45
CA ALA A 113 -9.46 -15.97 8.72
C ALA A 113 -8.66 -17.29 8.58
N PRO A 114 -9.24 -18.44 8.96
CA PRO A 114 -8.56 -19.74 8.83
C PRO A 114 -8.25 -20.09 7.37
N GLU A 115 -9.01 -19.50 6.44
CA GLU A 115 -8.81 -19.61 4.99
C GLU A 115 -7.43 -19.09 4.55
N VAL A 116 -6.85 -18.13 5.28
CA VAL A 116 -5.50 -17.60 5.00
C VAL A 116 -4.46 -18.70 5.13
N GLU A 117 -4.55 -19.51 6.18
CA GLU A 117 -3.63 -20.63 6.38
C GLU A 117 -4.00 -21.80 5.46
N ALA A 118 -5.28 -22.14 5.36
CA ALA A 118 -5.75 -23.27 4.56
C ALA A 118 -5.42 -23.13 3.06
N GLN A 119 -5.46 -21.90 2.52
CA GLN A 119 -5.12 -21.61 1.13
C GLN A 119 -3.69 -21.08 0.96
N ASN A 120 -2.90 -21.03 2.04
CA ASN A 120 -1.54 -20.49 2.05
C ASN A 120 -1.46 -19.09 1.41
N ILE A 121 -2.38 -18.19 1.80
CA ILE A 121 -2.46 -16.82 1.32
C ILE A 121 -1.27 -16.05 1.89
N HIS A 122 -0.22 -15.90 1.07
CA HIS A 122 1.07 -15.38 1.51
C HIS A 122 1.74 -14.53 0.43
N GLY A 123 2.30 -13.38 0.82
CA GLY A 123 2.93 -12.43 -0.11
C GLY A 123 1.97 -11.77 -1.09
N GLN A 124 0.66 -11.85 -0.83
CA GLN A 124 -0.39 -11.35 -1.70
C GLN A 124 -0.77 -9.90 -1.38
N PHE A 125 -1.40 -9.24 -2.35
CA PHE A 125 -1.93 -7.89 -2.17
C PHE A 125 -3.46 -7.88 -2.28
N TYR A 126 -4.11 -7.27 -1.28
CA TYR A 126 -5.55 -7.22 -1.19
C TYR A 126 -6.07 -5.79 -1.33
N ARG A 127 -7.12 -5.64 -2.11
CA ARG A 127 -7.94 -4.42 -2.21
C ARG A 127 -9.00 -4.40 -1.09
N PRO A 128 -9.71 -3.28 -0.91
CA PRO A 128 -10.74 -3.18 0.11
C PRO A 128 -11.78 -4.31 0.00
N GLN A 129 -12.34 -4.70 1.16
CA GLN A 129 -13.32 -5.78 1.28
C GLN A 129 -12.79 -7.19 0.94
N ALA A 130 -11.59 -7.52 1.42
CA ALA A 130 -10.96 -8.84 1.30
C ALA A 130 -10.85 -9.37 -0.15
N ARG A 131 -10.70 -8.46 -1.12
CA ARG A 131 -10.57 -8.85 -2.53
C ARG A 131 -9.11 -9.02 -2.92
N PRO A 132 -8.67 -10.21 -3.36
CA PRO A 132 -7.31 -10.38 -3.85
C PRO A 132 -7.11 -9.53 -5.11
N TYR A 133 -5.90 -9.02 -5.29
CA TYR A 133 -5.52 -8.32 -6.51
C TYR A 133 -4.25 -8.93 -7.10
N SER A 134 -4.39 -9.46 -8.31
CA SER A 134 -3.28 -9.83 -9.18
C SER A 134 -3.04 -8.70 -10.17
N LEU A 135 -1.77 -8.33 -10.34
CA LEU A 135 -1.36 -7.48 -11.45
C LEU A 135 -1.16 -8.38 -12.67
N PRO A 136 -1.88 -8.17 -13.79
CA PRO A 136 -1.58 -8.87 -15.02
C PRO A 136 -0.11 -8.63 -15.42
N GLY A 137 0.67 -9.69 -15.55
CA GLY A 137 2.09 -9.62 -15.95
C GLY A 137 3.13 -9.65 -14.82
N LEU A 138 2.73 -9.55 -13.54
CA LEU A 138 3.61 -9.93 -12.43
C LEU A 138 3.41 -11.43 -12.18
N VAL A 139 4.15 -12.23 -12.96
CA VAL A 139 4.17 -13.69 -12.86
C VAL A 139 4.35 -14.09 -11.40
N THR A 140 3.34 -14.79 -10.87
CA THR A 140 3.34 -15.41 -9.53
C THR A 140 4.09 -16.73 -9.50
N GLU A 141 4.58 -17.19 -10.65
CA GLU A 141 5.32 -18.43 -10.78
C GLU A 141 6.81 -18.18 -10.59
N GLU A 142 7.38 -18.94 -9.64
CA GLU A 142 8.81 -19.04 -9.33
C GLU A 142 9.52 -17.78 -8.80
N LEU A 143 9.37 -17.51 -7.49
CA LEU A 143 10.44 -16.98 -6.61
C LEU A 143 10.21 -17.38 -5.15
#